data_AF-A9U496-F1
#
_entry.id   AF-A9U496-F1
#
_cell.length_a   1.000
_cell.length_b   1.000
_cell.length_c   1.000
_cell.angle_alpha   90.00
_cell.angle_beta   90.00
_cell.angle_gamma   90.00
#
_symmetry.space_group_name_H-M   'P 1'
#
loop_
_entity.id
_entity.type
_entity.pdbx_description
1 polymer ?
#
loop_
_entity_poly.entity_id
_entity_poly.type
_entity_poly.pdbx_seq_one_letter_code
_entity_poly.pdbx_strand_id
1 'polypeptide(L)'
;EAMEQQTISVAKAGITNVLNPRTSVLAAANPPSGRYDDLKTAQENIDLQKTILSRTNLIFIAKDARDYARDMISHYHTLLLWKFTVVADPICNKTLS
;
A
#
# COMPACT_ATOMS: atom_id res chain seq x y z
N GLU A 1 20.19 -3.33 -4.73
CA GLU A 1 20.74 -4.24 -5.76
C GLU A 1 19.66 -5.11 -6.41
N ALA A 2 18.93 -5.90 -5.62
CA ALA A 2 17.87 -6.79 -6.11
C ALA A 2 16.88 -6.16 -7.11
N MET A 3 16.47 -4.90 -6.89
CA MET A 3 15.52 -4.22 -7.77
C MET A 3 16.10 -3.72 -9.10
N GLU A 4 17.41 -3.43 -9.23
CA GLU A 4 18.00 -3.13 -10.57
C GLU A 4 18.38 -4.40 -11.30
N GLN A 5 19.10 -5.27 -10.60
CA GLN A 5 19.74 -6.40 -11.24
C GLN A 5 18.78 -7.59 -11.35
N GLN A 6 17.57 -7.48 -10.78
CA GLN A 6 16.58 -8.57 -10.66
C GLN A 6 17.20 -9.87 -10.16
N THR A 7 18.25 -9.75 -9.35
CA THR A 7 19.11 -10.85 -8.94
C THR A 7 19.37 -10.70 -7.45
N ILE A 8 19.09 -11.75 -6.69
CA ILE A 8 19.33 -11.82 -5.26
C ILE A 8 20.37 -12.91 -5.03
N SER A 9 21.55 -12.52 -4.54
CA SER A 9 22.53 -13.46 -4.01
C SER A 9 22.27 -13.65 -2.52
N VAL A 10 22.12 -14.90 -2.10
CA VAL A 10 21.99 -15.26 -0.69
C VAL A 10 23.13 -16.19 -0.33
N ALA A 11 23.94 -15.78 0.63
CA ALA A 11 24.98 -16.60 1.25
C ALA A 11 24.57 -16.90 2.68
N LYS A 12 24.20 -18.15 2.97
CA LYS A 12 23.86 -18.58 4.34
C LYS A 12 24.23 -20.03 4.57
N ALA A 13 24.75 -20.33 5.77
CA ALA A 13 25.17 -21.68 6.17
C ALA A 13 26.14 -22.36 5.17
N GLY A 14 27.04 -21.59 4.56
CA GLY A 14 28.03 -22.09 3.60
C GLY A 14 27.49 -22.35 2.18
N ILE A 15 26.20 -22.11 1.93
CA ILE A 15 25.59 -22.22 0.61
C ILE A 15 25.44 -20.81 0.03
N THR A 16 26.00 -20.61 -1.15
CA THR A 16 25.93 -19.35 -1.90
C THR A 16 25.12 -19.60 -3.16
N ASN A 17 23.88 -19.11 -3.19
CA ASN A 17 22.99 -19.26 -4.34
C ASN A 17 22.59 -17.89 -4.90
N VAL A 18 22.49 -17.82 -6.22
CA VAL A 18 22.03 -16.65 -6.95
C VAL A 18 20.65 -16.96 -7.52
N LEU A 19 19.65 -16.19 -7.11
CA LEU A 19 18.25 -16.33 -7.52
C LEU A 19 17.87 -15.18 -8.43
N ASN A 20 17.12 -15.46 -9.50
CA ASN A 20 16.57 -14.44 -10.39
C ASN A 20 15.05 -14.32 -10.16
N PRO A 21 14.61 -13.46 -9.21
CA PRO A 21 13.19 -13.20 -9.00
C PRO A 21 12.59 -12.33 -10.11
N ARG A 22 11.67 -12.90 -10.89
CA ARG A 22 10.79 -12.16 -11.81
C ARG A 22 9.56 -11.63 -11.08
N THR A 23 9.77 -10.73 -10.11
CA THR A 23 8.70 -10.20 -9.26
C THR A 23 8.61 -8.69 -9.37
N SER A 24 7.38 -8.16 -9.40
CA SER A 24 7.13 -6.73 -9.24
C SER A 24 7.00 -6.39 -7.76
N VAL A 25 7.56 -5.25 -7.35
CA VAL A 25 7.47 -4.75 -5.98
C VAL A 25 6.42 -3.65 -5.92
N LEU A 26 5.41 -3.84 -5.08
CA LEU A 26 4.46 -2.79 -4.70
C LEU A 26 4.69 -2.47 -3.23
N ALA A 27 4.85 -1.18 -2.92
CA ALA A 27 5.02 -0.70 -1.56
C ALA A 27 4.04 0.44 -1.28
N ALA A 28 3.44 0.41 -0.09
CA ALA A 28 2.66 1.52 0.46
C ALA A 28 3.40 2.03 1.70
N ALA A 29 3.57 3.33 1.79
CA ALA A 29 4.23 3.98 2.91
C ALA A 29 3.44 5.22 3.33
N ASN A 30 3.41 5.48 4.64
CA ASN A 30 2.79 6.66 5.19
C ASN A 30 3.84 7.77 5.35
N PRO A 31 3.47 9.06 5.19
CA PRO A 31 4.36 10.17 5.50
C PRO A 31 4.80 10.15 6.97
N PRO A 32 5.99 10.66 7.32
CA PRO A 32 6.50 10.66 8.69
C PRO A 32 5.64 11.49 9.65
N SER A 33 4.96 12.53 9.15
CA SER A 33 3.98 13.34 9.89
C SER A 33 2.56 12.72 9.93
N GLY A 34 2.36 11.53 9.38
CA GLY A 34 1.06 10.87 9.24
C GLY A 34 0.12 11.48 8.19
N ARG A 35 0.36 12.72 7.78
CA ARG A 35 -0.31 13.41 6.68
C ARG A 35 0.70 14.03 5.74
N TYR A 36 0.34 14.06 4.46
CA TYR A 36 1.14 14.73 3.44
C TYR A 36 0.99 16.25 3.58
N ASP A 37 2.12 16.95 3.70
CA ASP A 37 2.16 18.41 3.84
C ASP A 37 2.57 19.05 2.51
N ASP A 38 1.67 19.84 1.91
CA ASP A 38 1.91 20.50 0.62
C ASP A 38 2.95 21.62 0.69
N LEU A 39 3.27 22.11 1.89
CA LEU A 39 4.29 23.15 2.09
C LEU A 39 5.72 22.58 2.10
N LYS A 40 5.86 21.27 2.32
CA LYS A 40 7.15 20.57 2.33
C LYS A 40 7.48 20.00 0.97
N THR A 41 8.77 19.82 0.72
CA THR A 41 9.20 19.14 -0.49
C THR A 41 8.75 17.68 -0.50
N ALA A 42 8.58 17.09 -1.69
CA ALA A 42 8.20 15.68 -1.80
C ALA A 42 9.19 14.75 -1.09
N GLN A 43 10.47 15.12 -1.06
CA GLN A 43 11.52 14.34 -0.38
C GLN A 43 11.40 14.41 1.15
N GLU A 44 10.92 15.52 1.72
CA GLU A 44 10.67 15.64 3.17
C GLU A 44 9.37 14.93 3.59
N ASN A 45 8.41 14.82 2.68
CA ASN A 45 7.17 14.07 2.90
C ASN A 45 7.35 12.55 2.74
N ILE A 46 8.39 12.11 2.03
CA ILE A 46 8.65 10.71 1.71
C ILE A 46 10.00 10.33 2.32
N ASP A 47 9.97 9.69 3.49
CA ASP A 47 11.17 9.18 4.17
C ASP A 47 11.66 7.87 3.53
N LEU A 48 12.05 7.93 2.26
CA LEU A 48 12.64 6.82 1.51
C LEU A 48 14.01 7.21 0.98
N GLN A 49 14.92 6.24 0.95
CA GLN A 49 16.23 6.44 0.34
C GLN A 49 16.08 6.81 -1.14
N LYS A 50 16.81 7.85 -1.58
CA LYS A 50 16.86 8.29 -2.99
C LYS A 50 17.12 7.14 -3.97
N THR A 51 17.90 6.16 -3.53
CA THR A 51 18.25 4.95 -4.29
C THR A 51 17.03 4.11 -4.66
N ILE A 52 16.02 4.02 -3.80
CA ILE A 52 14.78 3.28 -4.06
C ILE A 52 13.88 4.10 -4.98
N LEU A 53 13.73 5.40 -4.71
CA LEU A 53 12.92 6.32 -5.52
C LEU A 53 13.40 6.39 -6.98
N SER A 54 14.72 6.36 -7.20
CA SER A 54 15.29 6.34 -8.55
C SER A 54 15.02 5.05 -9.32
N ARG A 55 14.63 3.96 -8.65
CA ARG A 55 14.40 2.63 -9.25
C ARG A 55 12.92 2.31 -9.41
N THR A 56 12.06 3.01 -8.70
CA THR A 56 10.60 2.87 -8.85
C THR A 56 10.16 3.60 -10.10
N ASN A 57 9.53 2.87 -11.03
CA ASN A 57 8.99 3.47 -12.25
C ASN A 57 7.77 4.37 -11.99
N LEU A 58 7.00 4.08 -10.93
CA LEU A 58 5.77 4.77 -10.60
C LEU A 58 5.73 5.08 -9.10
N ILE A 59 5.45 6.34 -8.77
CA ILE A 59 5.23 6.81 -7.40
C ILE A 59 3.87 7.50 -7.38
N PHE A 60 2.94 6.96 -6.58
CA PHE A 60 1.61 7.53 -6.41
C PHE A 60 1.48 8.14 -5.03
N ILE A 61 1.08 9.40 -4.96
CA ILE A 61 0.78 10.09 -3.71
C ILE A 61 -0.73 10.07 -3.53
N ALA A 62 -1.21 9.14 -2.70
CA ALA A 62 -2.61 9.08 -2.29
C ALA A 62 -2.83 10.05 -1.12
N LYS A 63 -3.42 11.21 -1.40
CA LYS A 63 -3.79 12.19 -0.37
C LYS A 63 -5.28 12.07 -0.07
N ASP A 64 -5.61 12.09 1.21
CA ASP A 64 -6.97 12.23 1.67
C ASP A 64 -7.37 13.72 1.68
N ALA A 65 -8.01 14.16 0.61
CA ALA A 65 -8.54 15.51 0.48
C ALA A 65 -10.00 15.50 0.91
N ARG A 66 -10.35 16.40 1.85
CA ARG A 66 -11.73 16.58 2.32
C ARG A 66 -12.61 17.07 1.17
N ASP A 67 -13.44 16.19 0.63
CA ASP A 67 -14.39 16.48 -0.44
C ASP A 67 -15.72 15.82 -0.07
N TYR A 68 -16.73 16.64 0.22
CA TYR A 68 -18.03 16.18 0.68
C TYR A 68 -18.70 15.21 -0.29
N ALA A 69 -18.57 15.42 -1.61
CA ALA A 69 -19.19 14.55 -2.59
C ALA A 69 -18.51 13.16 -2.63
N ARG A 70 -17.18 13.13 -2.60
CA ARG A 70 -16.39 11.89 -2.57
C ARG A 70 -16.57 11.14 -1.26
N ASP A 71 -16.55 11.86 -0.14
CA ASP A 71 -16.73 11.30 1.19
C ASP A 71 -18.11 10.66 1.30
N MET A 72 -19.16 11.32 0.80
CA MET A 72 -20.52 10.76 0.76
C MET A 72 -20.58 9.46 -0.05
N ILE A 73 -19.99 9.43 -1.26
CA ILE A 73 -19.97 8.22 -2.09
C ILE A 73 -19.21 7.08 -1.38
N SER A 74 -18.04 7.38 -0.82
CA SER A 74 -17.23 6.42 -0.06
C SER A 74 -18.01 5.86 1.14
N HIS A 75 -18.72 6.73 1.85
CA HIS A 75 -19.55 6.37 3.00
C HIS A 75 -20.72 5.46 2.60
N TYR A 76 -21.47 5.83 1.56
CA TYR A 76 -22.56 4.99 1.03
C TYR A 76 -22.05 3.63 0.56
N HIS A 77 -20.92 3.60 -0.16
CA HIS A 77 -20.34 2.35 -0.64
C HIS A 77 -19.92 1.45 0.54
N THR A 78 -19.28 2.01 1.57
CA THR A 78 -18.88 1.27 2.77
C THR A 78 -20.09 0.73 3.53
N LEU A 79 -21.16 1.53 3.67
CA LEU A 79 -22.42 1.11 4.29
C LEU A 79 -23.10 -0.02 3.51
N LEU A 80 -23.07 0.04 2.18
CA LEU A 80 -23.61 -1.00 1.32
C LEU A 80 -22.82 -2.30 1.48
N LEU A 81 -21.49 -2.24 1.39
CA LEU A 81 -20.62 -3.42 1.60
C LEU A 81 -20.87 -4.04 2.98
N TRP A 82 -20.94 -3.23 4.03
CA TRP A 82 -21.19 -3.72 5.37
C TRP A 82 -22.57 -4.40 5.50
N LYS A 83 -23.63 -3.81 4.93
CA LYS A 83 -24.97 -4.42 4.90
C LYS A 83 -24.96 -5.75 4.13
N PHE A 84 -24.27 -5.83 2.99
CA PHE A 84 -24.18 -7.06 2.22
C PHE A 84 -23.47 -8.17 2.99
N THR A 85 -22.32 -7.89 3.61
CA THR A 85 -21.56 -8.90 4.35
C THR A 85 -22.33 -9.39 5.58
N VAL A 86 -22.87 -8.49 6.40
CA VAL A 86 -23.55 -8.87 7.67
C VAL A 86 -24.87 -9.62 7.41
N VAL A 87 -25.61 -9.27 6.36
CA VAL A 87 -26.89 -9.92 6.03
C VAL A 87 -26.68 -11.22 5.24
N ALA A 88 -25.61 -11.34 4.46
CA ALA A 88 -25.30 -12.55 3.68
C ALA A 88 -24.61 -13.65 4.49
N ASP A 89 -24.10 -13.36 5.70
CA ASP A 89 -23.48 -14.37 6.56
C ASP A 89 -24.54 -15.35 7.11
N PRO A 90 -24.51 -16.65 6.72
CA PRO A 90 -25.47 -17.65 7.21
C PRO A 90 -25.31 -17.95 8.71
N ILE A 91 -24.21 -17.50 9.33
CA ILE A 91 -23.96 -17.62 10.78
C ILE A 91 -24.73 -16.54 11.55
N CYS A 92 -24.77 -15.30 11.04
CA CYS A 92 -25.47 -14.20 11.71
C CYS A 92 -27.00 -14.39 11.67
N ASN A 93 -27.51 -14.93 10.56
CA ASN A 93 -28.95 -15.10 10.33
C ASN A 93 -29.62 -16.18 11.21
N LYS A 94 -28.83 -17.05 11.87
CA LYS A 94 -29.35 -18.05 12.84
C LYS A 94 -29.55 -17.50 14.25
N THR A 95 -29.03 -16.32 14.54
CA THR A 95 -29.10 -15.70 15.89
C THR A 95 -30.25 -14.71 16.03
N LEU A 96 -31.00 -14.46 14.95
CA LEU A 96 -32.10 -13.51 14.88
C LEU A 96 -33.48 -14.19 14.73
N SER A 97 -33.57 -15.51 14.93
CA SER A 97 -34.85 -16.25 15.04
C SER A 97 -35.18 -16.59 16.49
#